data_AF-A0A0C4EIT4-F1
#
_entry.id   AF-A0A0C4EIT4-F1
#
_cell.length_a   1.000
_cell.length_b   1.000
_cell.length_c   1.000
_cell.angle_alpha   90.00
_cell.angle_beta   90.00
_cell.angle_gamma   90.00
#
_symmetry.space_group_name_H-M   'P 1'
#
loop_
_entity.id
_entity.type
_entity.pdbx_description
1 polymer ?
#
loop_
_entity_poly.entity_id
_entity_poly.type
_entity_poly.pdbx_seq_one_letter_code
_entity_poly.pdbx_strand_id
1 'polypeptide(L)'
;MVEIIPQDQDLAFDGTNVEEFLKSYQMAARANGALEYDMAQQICFFLCTKELMDVVATLDGFKDHDWRKLKASMLSYWGLVETAQFTFSIWKT
;
A
#
# COMPACT_ATOMS: atom_id res chain seq x y z
N MET A 1 14.70 -8.44 -10.48
CA MET A 1 13.91 -7.54 -9.64
C MET A 1 14.34 -6.13 -9.97
N VAL A 2 13.43 -5.28 -10.42
CA VAL A 2 13.71 -3.86 -10.68
C VAL A 2 13.45 -3.08 -9.41
N GLU A 3 14.46 -2.36 -8.90
CA GLU A 3 14.33 -1.57 -7.68
C GLU A 3 13.38 -0.38 -7.90
N ILE A 4 12.44 -0.21 -6.97
CA ILE A 4 11.51 0.94 -6.98
C ILE A 4 12.16 2.04 -6.15
N ILE A 5 12.51 3.14 -6.81
CA ILE A 5 13.10 4.31 -6.19
C ILE A 5 12.07 5.43 -6.32
N PRO A 6 11.42 5.85 -5.22
CA PRO A 6 10.43 6.89 -5.28
C PRO A 6 11.10 8.23 -5.61
N GLN A 7 10.42 9.05 -6.42
CA GLN A 7 10.86 10.41 -6.71
C GLN A 7 10.67 11.34 -5.50
N ASP A 8 9.69 10.99 -4.66
CA ASP A 8 9.45 11.59 -3.36
C ASP A 8 10.13 10.72 -2.28
N GLN A 9 11.10 11.28 -1.56
CA GLN A 9 11.83 10.53 -0.53
C GLN A 9 10.95 10.15 0.68
N ASP A 10 9.81 10.81 0.84
CA ASP A 10 8.89 10.59 1.95
C ASP A 10 7.78 9.57 1.61
N LEU A 11 7.89 8.85 0.47
CA LEU A 11 6.92 7.82 0.13
C LEU A 11 6.99 6.63 1.10
N ALA A 12 6.15 6.67 2.12
CA ALA A 12 5.96 5.60 3.08
C ALA A 12 4.50 5.53 3.54
N PHE A 13 4.01 4.32 3.75
CA PHE A 13 2.66 4.06 4.22
C PHE A 13 2.63 4.00 5.74
N ASP A 14 1.82 4.85 6.34
CA ASP A 14 1.63 4.95 7.80
C ASP A 14 0.32 4.30 8.28
N GLY A 15 -0.44 3.69 7.37
CA GLY A 15 -1.75 3.10 7.66
C GLY A 15 -2.93 4.02 7.32
N THR A 16 -2.69 5.21 6.77
CA THR A 16 -3.71 6.15 6.33
C THR A 16 -3.60 6.46 4.83
N ASN A 17 -4.72 6.86 4.24
CA ASN A 17 -4.86 7.23 2.84
C ASN A 17 -4.26 6.19 1.87
N VAL A 18 -4.71 4.94 2.01
CA VAL A 18 -4.18 3.79 1.27
C VAL A 18 -4.30 3.96 -0.25
N GLU A 19 -5.33 4.67 -0.72
CA GLU A 19 -5.53 4.94 -2.14
C GLU A 19 -4.43 5.85 -2.71
N GLU A 20 -4.09 6.93 -2.00
CA GLU A 20 -3.05 7.87 -2.41
C GLU A 20 -1.67 7.21 -2.34
N PHE A 21 -1.38 6.47 -1.25
CA PHE A 21 -0.14 5.71 -1.13
C PHE A 21 0.04 4.73 -2.31
N LEU A 22 -0.96 3.90 -2.58
CA LEU A 22 -0.90 2.92 -3.67
C LEU A 22 -0.73 3.62 -5.02
N LYS A 23 -1.42 4.74 -5.26
CA LYS A 23 -1.26 5.52 -6.50
C LYS A 23 0.17 6.02 -6.67
N SER A 24 0.76 6.63 -5.65
CA SER A 24 2.14 7.14 -5.67
C SER A 24 3.17 6.03 -5.83
N TYR A 25 2.98 4.91 -5.15
CA TYR A 25 3.81 3.72 -5.31
C TYR A 25 3.78 3.15 -6.73
N GLN A 26 2.60 3.05 -7.34
CA GLN A 26 2.46 2.61 -8.73
C GLN A 26 3.13 3.56 -9.72
N MET A 27 3.09 4.87 -9.46
CA MET A 27 3.77 5.86 -10.31
C MET A 27 5.29 5.72 -10.23
N ALA A 28 5.86 5.55 -9.03
CA ALA A 28 7.29 5.30 -8.85
C ALA A 28 7.72 4.03 -9.57
N ALA A 29 7.01 2.90 -9.34
CA ALA A 29 7.29 1.63 -10.00
C ALA A 29 7.32 1.75 -11.53
N ARG A 30 6.32 2.43 -12.11
CA ARG A 30 6.27 2.67 -13.56
C ARG A 30 7.44 3.52 -14.06
N ALA A 31 7.82 4.55 -13.32
CA ALA A 31 8.95 5.41 -13.67
C ALA A 31 10.29 4.63 -13.66
N ASN A 32 10.43 3.65 -12.78
CA ASN A 32 11.61 2.78 -12.72
C ASN A 32 11.54 1.58 -13.68
N GLY A 33 10.40 1.35 -14.35
CA GLY A 33 10.20 0.19 -15.22
C GLY A 33 9.96 -1.13 -14.47
N ALA A 34 9.51 -1.06 -13.21
CA ALA A 34 9.21 -2.21 -12.40
C ALA A 34 7.90 -2.90 -12.83
N LEU A 35 7.90 -4.24 -12.78
CA LEU A 35 6.74 -5.07 -13.10
C LEU A 35 5.87 -5.29 -11.86
N GLU A 36 4.64 -5.77 -12.07
CA GLU A 36 3.71 -6.09 -10.99
C GLU A 36 4.34 -7.03 -9.93
N TYR A 37 5.12 -8.03 -10.36
CA TYR A 37 5.85 -8.91 -9.44
C TYR A 37 6.83 -8.13 -8.53
N ASP A 38 7.58 -7.19 -9.09
CA ASP A 38 8.54 -6.36 -8.34
C ASP A 38 7.82 -5.51 -7.29
N MET A 39 6.62 -5.02 -7.63
CA MET A 39 5.78 -4.19 -6.76
C MET A 39 5.27 -4.98 -5.55
N ALA A 40 4.71 -6.17 -5.78
CA ALA A 40 4.24 -7.00 -4.68
C ALA A 40 5.39 -7.45 -3.76
N GLN A 41 6.57 -7.68 -4.33
CA GLN A 41 7.75 -8.07 -3.57
C GLN A 41 8.34 -6.93 -2.72
N GLN A 42 8.33 -5.69 -3.21
CA GLN A 42 9.04 -4.58 -2.57
C GLN A 42 8.17 -3.70 -1.67
N ILE A 43 6.84 -3.84 -1.69
CA ILE A 43 5.95 -2.94 -0.94
C ILE A 43 6.25 -2.88 0.57
N CYS A 44 6.82 -3.93 1.15
CA CYS A 44 7.24 -3.95 2.57
C CYS A 44 8.32 -2.90 2.91
N PHE A 45 9.13 -2.47 1.95
CA PHE A 45 10.13 -1.42 2.18
C PHE A 45 9.52 -0.02 2.29
N PHE A 46 8.24 0.12 1.96
CA PHE A 46 7.50 1.37 1.95
C PHE A 46 6.49 1.42 3.11
N LEU A 47 6.70 0.65 4.18
CA LEU A 47 5.83 0.61 5.36
C LEU A 47 6.55 1.25 6.56
N CYS A 48 5.88 2.20 7.24
CA CYS A 48 6.48 2.94 8.35
C CYS A 48 6.74 2.11 9.60
N THR A 49 5.97 1.03 9.81
CA THR A 49 6.05 0.24 11.05
C THR A 49 6.01 -1.27 10.79
N LYS A 50 6.50 -2.02 11.78
CA LYS A 50 6.46 -3.48 11.75
C LYS A 50 5.03 -4.01 11.78
N GLU A 51 4.13 -3.35 12.51
CA GLU A 51 2.72 -3.76 12.60
C GLU A 51 2.04 -3.70 11.22
N LEU A 52 2.36 -2.68 10.41
CA LEU A 52 1.87 -2.60 9.04
C LEU A 52 2.42 -3.75 8.18
N MET A 53 3.71 -4.07 8.34
CA MET A 53 4.32 -5.22 7.65
C MET A 53 3.66 -6.54 8.05
N ASP A 54 3.41 -6.74 9.34
CA ASP A 54 2.77 -7.95 9.85
C ASP A 54 1.34 -8.08 9.27
N VAL A 55 0.58 -6.98 9.17
CA VAL A 55 -0.72 -6.97 8.49
C VAL A 55 -0.57 -7.32 7.00
N VAL A 56 0.28 -6.60 6.26
CA VAL A 56 0.49 -6.82 4.82
C VAL A 56 0.90 -8.27 4.54
N ALA A 57 1.71 -8.88 5.39
CA ALA A 57 2.14 -10.27 5.25
C ALA A 57 1.00 -11.31 5.37
N THR A 58 -0.14 -10.92 5.94
CA THR A 58 -1.35 -11.76 6.01
C THR A 58 -2.31 -11.57 4.86
N LEU A 59 -2.12 -10.54 4.03
CA LEU A 59 -3.04 -10.21 2.94
C LEU A 59 -2.86 -11.13 1.73
N ASP A 60 -3.97 -11.42 1.06
CA ASP A 60 -3.96 -12.20 -0.18
C ASP A 60 -3.17 -11.46 -1.26
N GLY A 61 -2.33 -12.18 -2.00
CA GLY A 61 -1.39 -11.62 -2.98
C GLY A 61 0.03 -11.39 -2.45
N PHE A 62 0.25 -11.38 -1.13
CA PHE A 62 1.59 -11.11 -0.59
C PHE A 62 2.57 -12.25 -0.86
N LYS A 63 2.20 -13.48 -0.47
CA LYS A 63 3.10 -14.65 -0.54
C LYS A 63 3.40 -15.11 -1.96
N ASP A 64 2.45 -14.95 -2.88
CA ASP A 64 2.56 -15.29 -4.30
C ASP A 64 3.08 -14.12 -5.15
N HIS A 65 3.36 -12.96 -4.53
CA HIS A 65 3.74 -11.72 -5.20
C HIS A 65 2.74 -11.31 -6.31
N ASP A 66 1.45 -11.61 -6.11
CA ASP A 66 0.38 -11.18 -6.99
C ASP A 66 -0.08 -9.77 -6.60
N TRP A 67 0.47 -8.79 -7.31
CA TRP A 67 0.18 -7.38 -7.06
C TRP A 67 -1.30 -7.04 -7.14
N ARG A 68 -2.06 -7.68 -8.03
CA ARG A 68 -3.47 -7.33 -8.22
C ARG A 68 -4.29 -7.76 -7.02
N LYS A 69 -4.04 -8.97 -6.52
CA LYS A 69 -4.65 -9.45 -5.27
C LYS A 69 -4.19 -8.63 -4.08
N LEU A 70 -2.88 -8.36 -3.97
CA LEU A 70 -2.34 -7.61 -2.84
C LEU A 70 -2.91 -6.20 -2.76
N LYS A 71 -2.93 -5.48 -3.88
CA LYS A 71 -3.55 -4.15 -3.97
C LYS A 71 -5.02 -4.19 -3.56
N ALA A 72 -5.79 -5.16 -4.05
CA ALA A 72 -7.21 -5.30 -3.70
C ALA A 72 -7.41 -5.58 -2.21
N SER A 73 -6.59 -6.45 -1.62
CA SER A 73 -6.61 -6.75 -0.19
C SER A 73 -6.26 -5.54 0.68
N MET A 74 -5.26 -4.74 0.28
CA MET A 74 -4.90 -3.50 1.00
C MET A 74 -6.04 -2.48 0.95
N LEU A 75 -6.66 -2.28 -0.21
CA LEU A 75 -7.83 -1.39 -0.35
C LEU A 75 -9.01 -1.88 0.49
N SER A 76 -9.26 -3.20 0.53
CA SER A 76 -10.33 -3.76 1.35
C SER A 76 -10.06 -3.59 2.84
N TYR A 77 -8.81 -3.75 3.29
CA TYR A 77 -8.45 -3.66 4.71
C TYR A 77 -8.46 -2.20 5.20
N TRP A 78 -7.78 -1.29 4.49
CA TRP A 78 -7.63 0.11 4.93
C TRP A 78 -8.69 1.06 4.37
N GLY A 79 -9.22 0.83 3.17
CA GLY A 79 -10.25 1.70 2.57
C GLY A 79 -11.59 1.67 3.33
N LEU A 80 -11.93 0.53 3.96
CA LEU A 80 -13.07 0.45 4.87
C LEU A 80 -12.82 1.20 6.19
N VAL A 81 -11.59 1.14 6.71
CA VAL A 81 -11.20 1.81 7.96
C VAL A 81 -11.28 3.33 7.80
N GLU A 82 -10.80 3.88 6.68
CA GLU A 82 -10.93 5.30 6.37
C GLU A 82 -12.39 5.73 6.27
N THR A 83 -13.22 4.97 5.54
CA THR A 83 -14.66 5.25 5.41
C THR A 83 -15.36 5.28 6.79
N ALA A 84 -14.98 4.38 7.70
CA ALA A 84 -15.52 4.32 9.07
C ALA A 84 -15.07 5.51 9.93
N GLN A 85 -13.81 5.96 9.81
CA GLN A 85 -13.30 7.13 10.54
C GLN A 85 -13.94 8.43 10.03
N PHE A 86 -14.10 8.57 8.71
CA PHE A 86 -14.80 9.69 8.12
C PHE A 86 -16.25 9.75 8.59
N THR A 87 -16.99 8.64 8.49
CA THR A 87 -18.39 8.60 8.93
C THR A 87 -18.54 8.87 10.42
N PHE A 88 -17.70 8.33 11.31
CA PHE A 88 -17.77 8.60 12.75
C PHE A 88 -17.53 10.07 13.09
N SER A 89 -16.72 10.77 12.30
CA SER A 89 -16.43 12.20 12.48
C SER A 89 -17.61 13.10 12.12
N ILE A 90 -18.50 12.68 11.21
CA ILE A 90 -19.67 13.46 10.76
C ILE A 90 -20.80 13.49 11.80
N TRP A 91 -20.89 12.48 12.67
CA TRP A 91 -21.94 12.40 13.71
C TRP A 91 -21.55 13.07 15.04
N LYS A 92 -20.38 13.74 15.09
CA LYS A 92 -19.86 14.41 16.30
C LYS A 92 -19.82 15.94 16.23
N THR A 93 -20.50 16.55 15.26
CA THR A 93 -20.72 18.00 15.14
C THR A 93 -22.21 18.31 15.13
#